data_AF-A0A8T0JR11-F1
#
_entry.id   AF-A0A8T0JR11-F1
#
_cell.length_a   1.000
_cell.length_b   1.000
_cell.length_c   1.000
_cell.angle_alpha   90.00
_cell.angle_beta   90.00
_cell.angle_gamma   90.00
#
_symmetry.space_group_name_H-M   'P 1'
#
loop_
_entity.id
_entity.type
_entity.pdbx_description
1 polymer ?
#
loop_
_entity_poly.entity_id
_entity_poly.type
_entity_poly.pdbx_seq_one_letter_code
_entity_poly.pdbx_strand_id
1 'polypeptide(L)'
;MKKKTVAQPKSGDGDTVHSPLVTYASMISLLTLCPPFVILLWYTMTAADGSVSETWNYLKQNGVQGFLDIWPRPTATAYKIIVVYGVFEAALQLLLPAKTVYGPISPTGHQPVYKANGVAAYLVTLITYMALWWFGIFNPTVVYDHLGEIYSALIFGSLVFCILLYIKGHLAPSSTDSGSSGNIIIDFYWGMELYPRIGKYFDIKVFTNCRFGMMSWAVLALTYCIKQYEENGKVSDSMLVNTALMLVYVTKFFWWEAGYWNTMDIAHDRAGFYICWGCLVWVPSVYTSPGMYLVNHPLNLGIQLAISILLAGILCIFINYDCDRQRQEFRRTNGKSTIWGKAPSKIEASYTTTTGETKRSLLLTSGWWGLSRHFHYVPEILAAFFWTVPALFNHFLPYFYVIFLTILLFDRAKRDDDRCRSNLSFLWIMTIANEVEIFHGMQVWQVLETILRQEMSSYDNVVGGKLKLKGKALDVAGGVKKKKKKNKRNQDQLLQVAEDEISAGGSAEQGKDSNEEDTNTEREMSSGKGKVAHYDDHLTPAERRYIEQREQLDVHRLAKISNKSHRDRIQDFNQYLANMSEHYDIPKVGPG
;
A
#
# COMPACT_ATOMS: atom_id res chain seq x y z
N MET A 1 55.18 -10.73 27.23
CA MET A 1 53.92 -10.11 27.71
C MET A 1 53.18 -9.48 26.54
N LYS A 2 51.93 -9.89 26.31
CA LYS A 2 51.13 -9.64 25.10
C LYS A 2 50.58 -8.20 25.05
N LYS A 3 50.71 -7.54 23.89
CA LYS A 3 49.97 -6.32 23.53
C LYS A 3 48.46 -6.65 23.44
N LYS A 4 47.62 -6.00 24.24
CA LYS A 4 46.15 -6.00 24.07
C LYS A 4 45.77 -4.88 23.10
N THR A 5 45.31 -5.26 21.93
CA THR A 5 44.68 -4.39 20.93
C THR A 5 43.30 -3.99 21.44
N VAL A 6 43.01 -2.69 21.51
CA VAL A 6 41.67 -2.16 21.82
C VAL A 6 40.83 -2.27 20.55
N ALA A 7 39.78 -3.08 20.60
CA ALA A 7 38.82 -3.24 19.51
C ALA A 7 37.96 -1.98 19.39
N GLN A 8 37.81 -1.46 18.16
CA GLN A 8 36.80 -0.46 17.84
C GLN A 8 35.40 -1.08 17.89
N PRO A 9 34.37 -0.34 18.33
CA PRO A 9 33.00 -0.83 18.32
C PRO A 9 32.54 -0.98 16.87
N LYS A 10 32.10 -2.20 16.51
CA LYS A 10 31.46 -2.48 15.22
C LYS A 10 30.24 -1.57 15.08
N SER A 11 30.16 -0.89 13.93
CA SER A 11 28.96 -0.20 13.47
C SER A 11 27.79 -1.18 13.46
N GLY A 12 26.72 -0.85 14.20
CA GLY A 12 25.49 -1.62 14.20
C GLY A 12 24.96 -1.79 12.78
N ASP A 13 24.85 -3.04 12.36
CA ASP A 13 24.06 -3.46 11.22
C ASP A 13 22.61 -3.02 11.48
N GLY A 14 21.92 -2.53 10.45
CA GLY A 14 20.51 -2.22 10.59
C GLY A 14 19.76 -3.52 10.81
N ASP A 15 19.29 -3.77 12.03
CA ASP A 15 18.54 -4.98 12.38
C ASP A 15 17.27 -5.05 11.53
N THR A 16 17.32 -5.83 10.45
CA THR A 16 16.11 -6.32 9.79
C THR A 16 15.41 -7.29 10.74
N VAL A 17 14.09 -7.21 10.86
CA VAL A 17 13.26 -8.01 11.78
C VAL A 17 13.48 -9.53 11.60
N HIS A 18 13.92 -9.95 10.41
CA HIS A 18 14.39 -11.28 10.10
C HIS A 18 15.80 -11.25 9.52
N SER A 19 16.52 -12.37 9.59
CA SER A 19 17.81 -12.47 8.91
C SER A 19 17.62 -12.24 7.40
N PRO A 20 18.60 -11.63 6.71
CA PRO A 20 18.52 -11.42 5.26
C PRO A 20 18.20 -12.70 4.49
N LEU A 21 18.76 -13.84 4.93
CA LEU A 21 18.53 -15.16 4.33
C LEU A 21 17.05 -15.57 4.36
N VAL A 22 16.36 -15.37 5.49
CA VAL A 22 14.93 -15.70 5.61
C VAL A 22 14.09 -14.82 4.68
N THR A 23 14.46 -13.55 4.55
CA THR A 23 13.76 -12.60 3.67
C THR A 23 13.92 -12.98 2.19
N TYR A 24 15.14 -13.31 1.75
CA TYR A 24 15.34 -13.77 0.38
C TYR A 24 14.67 -15.12 0.10
N ALA A 25 14.74 -16.06 1.05
CA ALA A 25 14.10 -17.36 0.92
C ALA A 25 12.57 -17.23 0.80
N SER A 26 11.94 -16.36 1.60
CA SER A 26 10.49 -16.14 1.51
C SER A 26 10.08 -15.49 0.20
N MET A 27 10.81 -14.47 -0.26
CA MET A 27 10.56 -13.81 -1.55
C MET A 27 10.66 -14.78 -2.73
N ILE A 28 11.73 -15.58 -2.78
CA ILE A 28 11.94 -16.57 -3.85
C ILE A 28 10.87 -17.65 -3.77
N SER A 29 10.50 -18.09 -2.57
CA SER A 29 9.43 -19.08 -2.40
C SER A 29 8.10 -18.58 -2.91
N LEU A 30 7.70 -17.35 -2.59
CA LEU A 30 6.45 -16.77 -3.09
C LEU A 30 6.48 -16.56 -4.61
N LEU A 31 7.58 -16.06 -5.14
CA LEU A 31 7.75 -15.84 -6.57
C LEU A 31 7.68 -17.14 -7.39
N THR A 32 8.17 -18.25 -6.82
CA THR A 32 8.25 -19.54 -7.53
C THR A 32 7.06 -20.46 -7.26
N LEU A 33 6.46 -20.41 -6.07
CA LEU A 33 5.40 -21.34 -5.65
C LEU A 33 3.99 -20.80 -5.89
N CYS A 34 3.76 -19.48 -5.83
CA CYS A 34 2.42 -18.93 -6.05
C CYS A 34 1.89 -19.18 -7.48
N PRO A 35 2.67 -18.99 -8.56
CA PRO A 35 2.21 -19.28 -9.91
C PRO A 35 1.75 -20.74 -10.14
N PRO A 36 2.55 -21.78 -9.83
CA PRO A 36 2.10 -23.16 -9.99
C PRO A 36 0.93 -23.49 -9.06
N PHE A 37 0.88 -22.90 -7.85
CA PHE A 37 -0.23 -23.10 -6.94
C PHE A 37 -1.56 -22.63 -7.53
N VAL A 38 -1.60 -21.48 -8.21
CA VAL A 38 -2.83 -20.98 -8.87
C VAL A 38 -3.37 -21.99 -9.89
N ILE A 39 -2.48 -22.60 -10.67
CA ILE A 39 -2.86 -23.62 -11.66
C ILE A 39 -3.35 -24.91 -10.98
N LEU A 40 -2.67 -25.36 -9.93
CA LEU A 40 -3.11 -26.53 -9.17
C LEU A 40 -4.45 -26.30 -8.48
N LEU A 41 -4.67 -25.10 -7.93
CA LEU A 41 -5.93 -24.70 -7.31
C LEU A 41 -7.08 -24.79 -8.31
N TRP A 42 -6.91 -24.16 -9.48
CA TRP A 42 -7.87 -24.21 -10.58
C TRP A 42 -8.15 -25.65 -11.01
N TYR A 43 -7.11 -26.39 -11.40
CA TYR A 43 -7.25 -27.77 -11.89
C TYR A 43 -7.97 -28.66 -10.88
N THR A 44 -7.59 -28.55 -9.59
CA THR A 44 -8.20 -29.38 -8.57
C THR A 44 -9.70 -29.10 -8.45
N MET A 45 -10.11 -27.83 -8.45
CA MET A 45 -11.52 -27.46 -8.29
C MET A 45 -12.39 -27.70 -9.53
N THR A 46 -11.83 -27.57 -10.73
CA THR A 46 -12.61 -27.62 -11.98
C THR A 46 -12.50 -28.95 -12.71
N ALA A 47 -11.34 -29.62 -12.64
CA ALA A 47 -11.04 -30.84 -13.40
C ALA A 47 -10.89 -32.10 -12.54
N ALA A 48 -10.56 -31.98 -11.25
CA ALA A 48 -10.43 -33.10 -10.31
C ALA A 48 -11.50 -33.09 -9.21
N ASP A 49 -12.71 -32.58 -9.52
CA ASP A 49 -13.89 -32.60 -8.63
C ASP A 49 -13.65 -32.01 -7.22
N GLY A 50 -12.68 -31.10 -7.06
CA GLY A 50 -12.26 -30.56 -5.76
C GLY A 50 -11.38 -31.49 -4.91
N SER A 51 -11.03 -32.68 -5.42
CA SER A 51 -10.26 -33.70 -4.73
C SER A 51 -8.75 -33.47 -4.83
N VAL A 52 -8.15 -33.02 -3.73
CA VAL A 52 -6.69 -32.88 -3.60
C VAL A 52 -6.00 -34.24 -3.75
N SER A 53 -6.63 -35.33 -3.30
CA SER A 53 -6.08 -36.68 -3.44
C SER A 53 -6.00 -37.13 -4.89
N GLU A 54 -6.99 -36.82 -5.73
CA GLU A 54 -6.95 -37.16 -7.15
C GLU A 54 -5.87 -36.40 -7.88
N THR A 55 -5.77 -35.09 -7.62
CA THR A 55 -4.71 -34.24 -8.17
C THR A 55 -3.33 -34.77 -7.77
N TRP A 56 -3.15 -35.11 -6.49
CA TRP A 56 -1.91 -35.69 -5.98
C TRP A 56 -1.58 -37.03 -6.63
N ASN A 57 -2.56 -37.93 -6.77
CA ASN A 57 -2.37 -39.24 -7.40
C ASN A 57 -1.99 -39.09 -8.88
N TYR A 58 -2.63 -38.17 -9.60
CA TYR A 58 -2.31 -37.87 -10.99
C TYR A 58 -0.88 -37.34 -11.14
N LEU A 59 -0.48 -36.37 -10.30
CA LEU A 59 0.89 -35.84 -10.28
C LEU A 59 1.93 -36.89 -9.89
N LYS A 60 1.60 -37.78 -8.95
CA LYS A 60 2.49 -38.87 -8.54
C LYS A 60 2.71 -39.90 -9.67
N GLN A 61 1.67 -40.18 -10.45
CA GLN A 61 1.74 -41.13 -11.57
C GLN A 61 2.49 -40.56 -12.77
N ASN A 62 2.26 -39.29 -13.11
CA ASN A 62 2.75 -38.67 -14.34
C ASN A 62 3.98 -37.74 -14.11
N GLY A 63 4.36 -37.52 -12.85
CA GLY A 63 5.51 -36.70 -12.47
C GLY A 63 5.41 -35.27 -13.01
N VAL A 64 6.56 -34.75 -13.47
CA VAL A 64 6.66 -33.40 -14.05
C VAL A 64 5.84 -33.27 -15.33
N GLN A 65 5.73 -34.34 -16.13
CA GLN A 65 4.95 -34.30 -17.36
C GLN A 65 3.47 -34.08 -17.06
N GLY A 66 2.93 -34.77 -16.05
CA GLY A 66 1.54 -34.52 -15.60
C GLY A 66 1.31 -33.09 -15.16
N PHE A 67 2.28 -32.47 -14.47
CA PHE A 67 2.16 -31.06 -14.12
C PHE A 67 2.13 -30.14 -15.36
N LEU A 68 2.97 -30.41 -16.36
CA LEU A 68 2.98 -29.67 -17.62
C LEU A 68 1.69 -29.90 -18.43
N ASP A 69 1.10 -31.09 -18.34
CA ASP A 69 -0.15 -31.44 -19.01
C ASP A 69 -1.35 -30.73 -18.36
N ILE A 70 -1.31 -30.53 -17.04
CA ILE A 70 -2.31 -29.74 -16.30
C ILE A 70 -2.24 -28.26 -16.68
N TRP A 71 -1.05 -27.72 -16.92
CA TRP A 71 -0.84 -26.29 -17.13
C TRP A 71 -1.33 -25.85 -18.52
N PRO A 72 -2.45 -25.11 -18.64
CA PRO A 72 -2.99 -24.74 -19.94
C PRO A 72 -2.09 -23.72 -20.63
N ARG A 73 -1.86 -23.88 -21.93
CA ARG A 73 -1.09 -22.90 -22.69
C ARG A 73 -1.92 -21.63 -22.88
N PRO A 74 -1.35 -20.42 -22.69
CA PRO A 74 -2.05 -19.18 -22.98
C PRO A 74 -2.56 -19.16 -24.44
N THR A 75 -3.85 -18.90 -24.64
CA THR A 75 -4.46 -18.83 -25.97
C THR A 75 -4.73 -17.39 -26.39
N ALA A 76 -4.92 -17.18 -27.70
CA ALA A 76 -5.35 -15.87 -28.23
C ALA A 76 -6.70 -15.43 -27.64
N THR A 77 -7.61 -16.37 -27.35
CA THR A 77 -8.89 -16.10 -26.70
C THR A 77 -8.70 -15.56 -25.29
N ALA A 78 -7.88 -16.23 -24.48
CA ALA A 78 -7.57 -15.77 -23.12
C ALA A 78 -6.95 -14.37 -23.11
N TYR A 79 -5.96 -14.10 -23.96
CA TYR A 79 -5.38 -12.76 -24.10
C TYR A 79 -6.41 -11.72 -24.56
N LYS A 80 -7.27 -12.07 -25.51
CA LYS A 80 -8.33 -11.16 -25.99
C LYS A 80 -9.28 -10.79 -24.86
N ILE A 81 -9.72 -11.75 -24.05
CA ILE A 81 -10.59 -11.51 -22.88
C ILE A 81 -9.89 -10.56 -21.91
N ILE A 82 -8.66 -10.88 -21.50
CA ILE A 82 -7.87 -10.08 -20.56
C ILE A 82 -7.64 -8.65 -21.06
N VAL A 83 -7.23 -8.50 -22.32
CA VAL A 83 -6.92 -7.18 -22.90
C VAL A 83 -8.18 -6.35 -23.07
N VAL A 84 -9.27 -6.92 -23.58
CA VAL A 84 -10.54 -6.18 -23.74
C VAL A 84 -11.06 -5.72 -22.39
N TYR A 85 -11.05 -6.60 -21.39
CA TYR A 85 -11.42 -6.27 -20.02
C TYR A 85 -10.50 -5.18 -19.42
N GLY A 86 -9.18 -5.35 -19.53
CA GLY A 86 -8.22 -4.38 -19.01
C GLY A 86 -8.31 -3.02 -19.68
N VAL A 87 -8.53 -2.96 -20.99
CA VAL A 87 -8.73 -1.72 -21.74
C VAL A 87 -10.05 -1.06 -21.36
N PHE A 88 -11.12 -1.83 -21.18
CA PHE A 88 -12.41 -1.32 -20.72
C PHE A 88 -12.27 -0.68 -19.33
N GLU A 89 -11.65 -1.37 -18.37
CA GLU A 89 -11.42 -0.84 -17.02
C GLU A 89 -10.47 0.37 -17.01
N ALA A 90 -9.44 0.37 -17.85
CA ALA A 90 -8.55 1.52 -18.02
C ALA A 90 -9.30 2.73 -18.59
N ALA A 91 -10.19 2.51 -19.55
CA ALA A 91 -11.05 3.56 -20.10
C ALA A 91 -12.00 4.11 -19.02
N LEU A 92 -12.61 3.26 -18.20
CA LEU A 92 -13.46 3.72 -17.10
C LEU A 92 -12.67 4.54 -16.07
N GLN A 93 -11.46 4.12 -15.72
CA GLN A 93 -10.58 4.86 -14.81
C GLN A 93 -10.32 6.29 -15.30
N LEU A 94 -10.06 6.47 -16.60
CA LEU A 94 -9.72 7.77 -17.18
C LEU A 94 -10.97 8.61 -17.49
N LEU A 95 -11.96 8.02 -18.14
CA LEU A 95 -13.06 8.74 -18.79
C LEU A 95 -14.19 9.08 -17.80
N LEU A 96 -14.53 8.20 -16.86
CA LEU A 96 -15.69 8.43 -15.99
C LEU A 96 -15.46 9.61 -15.05
N PRO A 97 -16.32 10.66 -15.07
CA PRO A 97 -16.15 11.86 -14.26
C PRO A 97 -16.31 11.55 -12.77
N ALA A 98 -15.45 12.15 -11.93
CA ALA A 98 -15.60 12.10 -10.48
C ALA A 98 -14.77 13.18 -9.81
N LYS A 99 -14.98 13.33 -8.49
CA LYS A 99 -14.23 14.26 -7.65
C LYS A 99 -12.77 13.86 -7.56
N THR A 100 -11.90 14.85 -7.61
CA THR A 100 -10.48 14.69 -7.33
C THR A 100 -10.27 14.49 -5.84
N VAL A 101 -9.44 13.52 -5.49
CA VAL A 101 -9.06 13.19 -4.11
C VAL A 101 -7.54 13.11 -4.04
N TYR A 102 -7.00 13.64 -2.95
CA TYR A 102 -5.56 13.61 -2.69
C TYR A 102 -5.24 12.43 -1.79
N GLY A 103 -4.24 11.64 -2.19
CA GLY A 103 -3.70 10.58 -1.36
C GLY A 103 -2.80 11.11 -0.24
N PRO A 104 -2.18 10.20 0.52
CA PRO A 104 -1.25 10.57 1.58
C PRO A 104 0.02 11.17 1.00
N ILE A 105 0.59 12.13 1.73
CA ILE A 105 1.88 12.72 1.39
C ILE A 105 2.96 11.65 1.57
N SER A 106 3.86 11.53 0.60
CA SER A 106 4.97 10.59 0.62
C SER A 106 6.15 11.10 1.47
N PRO A 107 7.10 10.22 1.83
CA PRO A 107 8.36 10.64 2.48
C PRO A 107 9.12 11.74 1.74
N THR A 108 9.02 11.77 0.41
CA THR A 108 9.71 12.79 -0.40
C THR A 108 8.88 14.08 -0.58
N GLY A 109 7.70 14.15 0.04
CA GLY A 109 6.79 15.30 -0.01
C GLY A 109 5.85 15.30 -1.21
N HIS A 110 5.87 14.26 -2.04
CA HIS A 110 4.95 14.13 -3.18
C HIS A 110 3.57 13.66 -2.69
N GLN A 111 2.51 14.27 -3.23
CA GLN A 111 1.13 13.89 -2.92
C GLN A 111 0.43 13.39 -4.19
N PRO A 112 0.07 12.11 -4.28
CA PRO A 112 -0.59 11.57 -5.46
C PRO A 112 -2.03 12.08 -5.56
N VAL A 113 -2.49 12.28 -6.80
CA VAL A 113 -3.83 12.77 -7.10
C VAL A 113 -4.62 11.67 -7.81
N TYR A 114 -5.82 11.40 -7.30
CA TYR A 114 -6.71 10.34 -7.76
C TYR A 114 -8.10 10.88 -8.15
N LYS A 115 -8.85 10.07 -8.90
CA LYS A 115 -10.22 10.34 -9.33
C LYS A 115 -11.13 9.30 -8.69
N ALA A 116 -12.03 9.73 -7.80
CA ALA A 116 -12.92 8.84 -7.02
C ALA A 116 -14.13 8.35 -7.83
N ASN A 117 -13.86 7.63 -8.92
CA ASN A 117 -14.86 7.07 -9.82
C ASN A 117 -15.16 5.59 -9.60
N GLY A 118 -14.68 4.96 -8.51
CA GLY A 118 -14.84 3.52 -8.28
C GLY A 118 -16.27 3.01 -8.30
N VAL A 119 -17.21 3.68 -7.63
CA VAL A 119 -18.63 3.27 -7.65
C VAL A 119 -19.21 3.36 -9.06
N ALA A 120 -18.91 4.44 -9.79
CA ALA A 120 -19.40 4.61 -11.16
C ALA A 120 -18.81 3.56 -12.10
N ALA A 121 -17.50 3.29 -12.00
CA ALA A 121 -16.83 2.25 -12.75
C ALA A 121 -17.45 0.88 -12.47
N TYR A 122 -17.61 0.53 -11.19
CA TYR A 122 -18.20 -0.72 -10.76
C TYR A 122 -19.61 -0.95 -11.31
N LEU A 123 -20.49 0.04 -11.18
CA LEU A 123 -21.85 -0.06 -11.71
C LEU A 123 -21.86 -0.19 -13.24
N VAL A 124 -21.05 0.61 -13.93
CA VAL A 124 -20.94 0.54 -15.40
C VAL A 124 -20.42 -0.83 -15.83
N THR A 125 -19.42 -1.38 -15.16
CA THR A 125 -18.88 -2.72 -15.45
C THR A 125 -19.95 -3.79 -15.27
N LEU A 126 -20.62 -3.85 -14.12
CA LEU A 126 -21.64 -4.90 -13.88
C LEU A 126 -22.85 -4.77 -14.79
N ILE A 127 -23.36 -3.55 -15.00
CA ILE A 127 -24.50 -3.31 -15.90
C ILE A 127 -24.12 -3.69 -17.34
N THR A 128 -22.94 -3.28 -17.80
CA THR A 128 -22.46 -3.63 -19.15
C THR A 128 -22.31 -5.14 -19.28
N TYR A 129 -21.69 -5.81 -18.31
CA TYR A 129 -21.49 -7.25 -18.33
C TYR A 129 -22.82 -8.02 -18.39
N MET A 130 -23.78 -7.66 -17.54
CA MET A 130 -25.11 -8.26 -17.53
C MET A 130 -25.92 -7.92 -18.79
N ALA A 131 -25.84 -6.70 -19.31
CA ALA A 131 -26.53 -6.31 -20.53
C ALA A 131 -25.98 -7.07 -21.74
N LEU A 132 -24.66 -7.21 -21.86
CA LEU A 132 -24.05 -7.97 -22.95
C LEU A 132 -24.50 -9.44 -22.94
N TRP A 133 -24.66 -10.04 -21.75
CA TRP A 133 -25.24 -11.37 -21.60
C TRP A 133 -26.72 -11.41 -21.97
N TRP A 134 -27.53 -10.50 -21.42
CA TRP A 134 -28.97 -10.43 -21.65
C TRP A 134 -29.35 -10.23 -23.12
N PHE A 135 -28.57 -9.43 -23.85
CA PHE A 135 -28.76 -9.20 -25.28
C PHE A 135 -28.06 -10.23 -26.18
N GLY A 136 -27.39 -11.25 -25.59
CA GLY A 136 -26.71 -12.30 -26.34
C GLY A 136 -25.48 -11.84 -27.14
N ILE A 137 -24.90 -10.69 -26.78
CA ILE A 137 -23.72 -10.11 -27.47
C ILE A 137 -22.43 -10.79 -26.99
N PHE A 138 -22.35 -11.10 -25.70
CA PHE A 138 -21.22 -11.80 -25.09
C PHE A 138 -21.76 -12.81 -24.08
N ASN A 139 -21.33 -14.06 -24.17
CA ASN A 139 -21.65 -15.06 -23.16
C ASN A 139 -20.53 -15.10 -22.10
N PRO A 140 -20.79 -14.70 -20.84
CA PRO A 140 -19.83 -14.77 -19.73
C PRO A 140 -19.22 -16.15 -19.51
N THR A 141 -19.92 -17.23 -19.86
CA THR A 141 -19.44 -18.61 -19.62
C THR A 141 -18.13 -18.93 -20.32
N VAL A 142 -17.82 -18.25 -21.44
CA VAL A 142 -16.53 -18.35 -22.12
C VAL A 142 -15.34 -18.02 -21.21
N VAL A 143 -15.55 -17.15 -20.21
CA VAL A 143 -14.52 -16.80 -19.22
C VAL A 143 -14.24 -17.98 -18.30
N TYR A 144 -15.26 -18.74 -17.90
CA TYR A 144 -15.08 -19.96 -17.09
C TYR A 144 -14.46 -21.09 -17.92
N ASP A 145 -14.91 -21.26 -19.16
CA ASP A 145 -14.45 -22.33 -20.05
C ASP A 145 -12.95 -22.18 -20.37
N HIS A 146 -12.47 -20.94 -20.49
CA HIS A 146 -11.05 -20.63 -20.72
C HIS A 146 -10.31 -20.20 -19.44
N LEU A 147 -10.85 -20.46 -18.24
CA LEU A 147 -10.33 -19.91 -16.99
C LEU A 147 -8.87 -20.31 -16.71
N GLY A 148 -8.51 -21.56 -17.00
CA GLY A 148 -7.14 -22.04 -16.85
C GLY A 148 -6.16 -21.38 -17.80
N GLU A 149 -6.57 -21.12 -19.05
CA GLU A 149 -5.78 -20.40 -20.05
C GLU A 149 -5.64 -18.91 -19.66
N ILE A 150 -6.70 -18.33 -19.07
CA ILE A 150 -6.69 -16.96 -18.52
C ILE A 150 -5.71 -16.86 -17.36
N TYR A 151 -5.74 -17.78 -16.38
CA TYR A 151 -4.76 -17.78 -15.29
C TYR A 151 -3.33 -17.95 -15.79
N SER A 152 -3.10 -18.85 -16.75
CA SER A 152 -1.80 -19.02 -17.39
C SER A 152 -1.34 -17.73 -18.07
N ALA A 153 -2.21 -17.09 -18.87
CA ALA A 153 -1.92 -15.81 -19.53
C ALA A 153 -1.66 -14.68 -18.53
N LEU A 154 -2.42 -14.62 -17.42
CA LEU A 154 -2.24 -13.63 -16.36
C LEU A 154 -0.93 -13.86 -15.59
N ILE A 155 -0.55 -15.12 -15.30
CA ILE A 155 0.73 -15.45 -14.65
C ILE A 155 1.90 -14.89 -15.46
N PHE A 156 1.99 -15.26 -16.75
CA PHE A 156 3.10 -14.83 -17.59
C PHE A 156 3.01 -13.35 -17.96
N GLY A 157 1.80 -12.86 -18.27
CA GLY A 157 1.56 -11.46 -18.60
C GLY A 157 1.90 -10.52 -17.45
N SER A 158 1.54 -10.88 -16.21
CA SER A 158 1.83 -10.08 -15.02
C SER A 158 3.31 -10.13 -14.64
N LEU A 159 4.01 -11.23 -14.90
CA LEU A 159 5.48 -11.30 -14.76
C LEU A 159 6.14 -10.31 -15.72
N VAL A 160 5.76 -10.33 -17.00
CA VAL A 160 6.26 -9.37 -18.00
C VAL A 160 5.92 -7.94 -17.60
N PHE A 161 4.69 -7.70 -17.13
CA PHE A 161 4.27 -6.39 -16.64
C PHE A 161 5.15 -5.88 -15.49
N CYS A 162 5.49 -6.74 -14.51
CA CYS A 162 6.37 -6.36 -13.41
C CYS A 162 7.82 -6.09 -13.87
N ILE A 163 8.29 -6.82 -14.89
CA ILE A 163 9.59 -6.53 -15.53
C ILE A 163 9.54 -5.13 -16.17
N LEU A 164 8.44 -4.77 -16.84
CA LEU A 164 8.27 -3.44 -17.41
C LEU A 164 8.22 -2.34 -16.34
N LEU A 165 7.62 -2.59 -15.18
CA LEU A 165 7.67 -1.66 -14.04
C LEU A 165 9.09 -1.48 -13.49
N TYR A 166 9.84 -2.58 -13.38
CA TYR A 166 11.25 -2.53 -13.00
C TYR A 166 12.09 -1.72 -14.01
N ILE A 167 11.90 -1.93 -15.31
CA ILE A 167 12.59 -1.15 -16.35
C ILE A 167 12.17 0.33 -16.29
N LYS A 168 10.86 0.58 -16.18
CA LYS A 168 10.30 1.94 -16.10
C LYS A 168 10.89 2.72 -14.91
N GLY A 169 11.00 2.11 -13.74
CA GLY A 169 11.53 2.82 -12.57
C GLY A 169 12.99 3.28 -12.73
N HIS A 170 13.77 2.60 -13.60
CA HIS A 170 15.15 2.98 -13.95
C HIS A 170 15.19 4.05 -15.04
N LEU A 171 14.36 3.90 -16.08
CA LEU A 171 14.45 4.72 -17.29
C LEU A 171 13.59 5.98 -17.24
N ALA A 172 12.42 5.92 -16.61
CA ALA A 172 11.41 6.96 -16.64
C ALA A 172 10.56 6.95 -15.35
N PRO A 173 11.16 7.24 -14.17
CA PRO A 173 10.43 7.34 -12.92
C PRO A 173 9.42 8.49 -12.95
N SER A 174 8.25 8.26 -12.36
CA SER A 174 7.10 9.18 -12.39
C SER A 174 7.19 10.30 -11.34
N SER A 175 7.92 10.05 -10.26
CA SER A 175 8.19 11.01 -9.19
C SER A 175 9.51 10.71 -8.48
N THR A 176 9.86 11.56 -7.52
CA THR A 176 10.99 11.36 -6.60
C THR A 176 10.81 10.16 -5.65
N ASP A 177 9.62 9.53 -5.63
CA ASP A 177 9.35 8.32 -4.86
C ASP A 177 9.82 7.04 -5.57
N SER A 178 10.77 7.16 -6.51
CA SER A 178 11.47 6.05 -7.13
C SER A 178 12.81 5.78 -6.46
N GLY A 179 13.22 4.52 -6.39
CA GLY A 179 14.51 4.13 -5.84
C GLY A 179 14.79 2.64 -6.02
N SER A 180 16.08 2.31 -6.11
CA SER A 180 16.60 0.94 -6.21
C SER A 180 17.38 0.62 -4.95
N SER A 181 17.22 -0.61 -4.45
CA SER A 181 18.01 -1.19 -3.35
C SER A 181 19.41 -1.62 -3.80
N GLY A 182 19.69 -1.62 -5.10
CA GLY A 182 20.89 -2.19 -5.72
C GLY A 182 20.82 -3.70 -5.94
N ASN A 183 19.73 -4.38 -5.52
CA ASN A 183 19.50 -5.79 -5.77
C ASN A 183 18.29 -6.00 -6.70
N ILE A 184 18.54 -6.61 -7.85
CA ILE A 184 17.54 -6.85 -8.90
C ILE A 184 16.34 -7.65 -8.36
N ILE A 185 16.56 -8.65 -7.51
CA ILE A 185 15.48 -9.51 -6.98
C ILE A 185 14.59 -8.71 -6.03
N ILE A 186 15.18 -7.88 -5.16
CA ILE A 186 14.43 -7.02 -4.23
C ILE A 186 13.63 -5.98 -4.99
N ASP A 187 14.27 -5.31 -5.95
CA ASP A 187 13.65 -4.23 -6.71
C ASP A 187 12.55 -4.73 -7.64
N PHE A 188 12.70 -5.94 -8.20
CA PHE A 188 11.64 -6.60 -8.95
C PHE A 188 10.48 -7.00 -8.04
N TYR A 189 10.79 -7.61 -6.88
CA TYR A 189 9.78 -8.14 -5.98
C TYR A 189 8.95 -7.03 -5.32
N TRP A 190 9.61 -6.08 -4.67
CA TRP A 190 8.97 -4.97 -3.95
C TRP A 190 8.60 -3.81 -4.87
N GLY A 191 9.30 -3.66 -5.99
CA GLY A 191 9.08 -2.54 -6.91
C GLY A 191 9.95 -1.34 -6.59
N MET A 192 10.16 -0.49 -7.59
CA MET A 192 11.02 0.68 -7.47
C MET A 192 10.26 1.99 -7.30
N GLU A 193 9.05 2.11 -7.86
CA GLU A 193 8.23 3.32 -7.75
C GLU A 193 7.10 3.13 -6.74
N LEU A 194 6.88 4.13 -5.87
CA LEU A 194 5.73 4.14 -4.97
C LEU A 194 4.43 4.43 -5.72
N TYR A 195 4.42 5.41 -6.63
CA TYR A 195 3.23 5.83 -7.40
C TYR A 195 3.53 5.88 -8.90
N PRO A 196 3.78 4.73 -9.56
CA PRO A 196 4.10 4.72 -10.97
C PRO A 196 2.89 5.13 -11.82
N ARG A 197 3.14 5.96 -12.82
CA ARG A 197 2.11 6.49 -13.73
C ARG A 197 2.45 6.29 -15.19
N ILE A 198 1.41 6.13 -16.00
CA ILE A 198 1.47 6.27 -17.45
C ILE A 198 0.88 7.64 -17.80
N GLY A 199 1.74 8.55 -18.27
CA GLY A 199 1.39 9.97 -18.40
C GLY A 199 1.03 10.58 -17.04
N LYS A 200 0.16 11.60 -17.04
CA LYS A 200 -0.19 12.35 -15.82
C LYS A 200 -1.33 11.72 -15.01
N TYR A 201 -2.27 11.06 -15.68
CA TYR A 201 -3.58 10.72 -15.12
C TYR A 201 -3.76 9.24 -14.79
N PHE A 202 -2.97 8.35 -15.39
CA PHE A 202 -3.13 6.91 -15.18
C PHE A 202 -2.19 6.41 -14.08
N ASP A 203 -2.75 6.19 -12.89
CA ASP A 203 -2.03 5.56 -11.79
C ASP A 203 -2.10 4.04 -11.91
N ILE A 204 -0.92 3.40 -11.92
CA ILE A 204 -0.80 1.97 -12.17
C ILE A 204 -1.31 1.15 -10.99
N LYS A 205 -1.05 1.55 -9.73
CA LYS A 205 -1.50 0.77 -8.57
C LYS A 205 -3.01 0.82 -8.42
N VAL A 206 -3.62 1.99 -8.67
CA VAL A 206 -5.09 2.10 -8.71
C VAL A 206 -5.67 1.22 -9.80
N PHE A 207 -5.01 1.16 -10.97
CA PHE A 207 -5.45 0.27 -12.04
C PHE A 207 -5.34 -1.20 -11.64
N THR A 208 -4.17 -1.67 -11.24
CA THR A 208 -3.94 -3.10 -10.92
C THR A 208 -4.80 -3.56 -9.75
N ASN A 209 -4.85 -2.77 -8.67
CA ASN A 209 -5.51 -3.19 -7.44
C ASN A 209 -7.02 -3.01 -7.54
N CYS A 210 -7.48 -1.81 -7.90
CA CYS A 210 -8.89 -1.46 -7.84
C CYS A 210 -9.64 -1.82 -9.13
N ARG A 211 -9.14 -1.39 -10.29
CA ARG A 211 -9.88 -1.50 -11.55
C ARG A 211 -9.75 -2.86 -12.20
N PHE A 212 -8.57 -3.48 -12.15
CA PHE A 212 -8.37 -4.80 -12.72
C PHE A 212 -8.68 -5.89 -11.69
N GLY A 213 -7.96 -5.92 -10.56
CA GLY A 213 -8.06 -6.96 -9.54
C GLY A 213 -9.43 -7.01 -8.86
N MET A 214 -9.79 -5.96 -8.11
CA MET A 214 -11.06 -5.95 -7.35
C MET A 214 -12.30 -6.02 -8.23
N MET A 215 -12.27 -5.43 -9.42
CA MET A 215 -13.39 -5.53 -10.36
C MET A 215 -13.52 -6.94 -10.95
N SER A 216 -12.40 -7.64 -11.17
CA SER A 216 -12.41 -9.00 -11.72
C SER A 216 -13.05 -9.98 -10.73
N TRP A 217 -12.89 -9.74 -9.42
CA TRP A 217 -13.57 -10.51 -8.40
C TRP A 217 -15.10 -10.46 -8.58
N ALA A 218 -15.67 -9.27 -8.76
CA ALA A 218 -17.12 -9.14 -8.95
C ALA A 218 -17.59 -9.73 -10.29
N VAL A 219 -16.84 -9.52 -11.37
CA VAL A 219 -17.15 -10.08 -12.70
C VAL A 219 -17.08 -11.61 -12.69
N LEU A 220 -16.09 -12.20 -12.01
CA LEU A 220 -15.95 -13.65 -11.88
C LEU A 220 -17.06 -14.25 -11.02
N ALA A 221 -17.46 -13.59 -9.92
CA ALA A 221 -18.60 -14.04 -9.12
C ALA A 221 -19.89 -14.15 -9.96
N LEU A 222 -20.18 -13.14 -10.80
CA LEU A 222 -21.29 -13.21 -11.75
C LEU A 222 -21.10 -14.31 -12.81
N THR A 223 -19.89 -14.42 -13.35
CA THR A 223 -19.54 -15.43 -14.35
C THR A 223 -19.82 -16.84 -13.86
N TYR A 224 -19.45 -17.17 -12.62
CA TYR A 224 -19.68 -18.49 -12.03
C TYR A 224 -21.17 -18.76 -11.81
N CYS A 225 -21.92 -17.76 -11.37
CA CYS A 225 -23.37 -17.87 -11.23
C CYS A 225 -24.05 -18.13 -12.60
N ILE A 226 -23.64 -17.40 -13.65
CA ILE A 226 -24.18 -17.56 -15.01
C ILE A 226 -23.77 -18.92 -15.59
N LYS A 227 -22.53 -19.36 -15.38
CA LYS A 227 -22.05 -20.67 -15.82
C LYS A 227 -22.84 -21.81 -15.20
N GLN A 228 -23.09 -21.75 -13.89
CA GLN A 228 -23.91 -22.77 -13.22
C GLN A 228 -25.35 -22.79 -13.76
N TYR A 229 -25.92 -21.62 -14.08
CA TYR A 229 -27.23 -21.52 -14.71
C TYR A 229 -27.26 -22.18 -16.10
N GLU A 230 -26.24 -21.95 -16.93
CA GLU A 230 -26.16 -22.50 -18.28
C GLU A 230 -25.99 -24.03 -18.27
N GLU A 231 -25.14 -24.57 -17.39
CA GLU A 231 -24.90 -26.01 -17.27
C GLU A 231 -26.10 -26.78 -16.68
N ASN A 232 -26.77 -26.21 -15.66
CA ASN A 232 -27.78 -26.94 -14.89
C ASN A 232 -29.23 -26.49 -15.17
N GLY A 233 -29.44 -25.44 -15.96
CA GLY A 233 -30.74 -24.77 -16.16
C GLY A 233 -31.28 -24.03 -14.94
N LYS A 234 -30.56 -24.04 -13.82
CA LYS A 234 -30.92 -23.39 -12.55
C LYS A 234 -29.65 -23.07 -11.74
N VAL A 235 -29.75 -22.07 -10.87
CA VAL A 235 -28.69 -21.73 -9.91
C VAL A 235 -29.05 -22.30 -8.55
N SER A 236 -28.08 -22.94 -7.88
CA SER A 236 -28.26 -23.45 -6.51
C SER A 236 -28.31 -22.31 -5.48
N ASP A 237 -28.99 -22.54 -4.36
CA ASP A 237 -29.01 -21.56 -3.26
C ASP A 237 -27.60 -21.29 -2.70
N SER A 238 -26.73 -22.30 -2.70
CA SER A 238 -25.32 -22.17 -2.33
C SER A 238 -24.55 -21.17 -3.21
N MET A 239 -24.72 -21.24 -4.54
CA MET A 239 -24.08 -20.32 -5.48
C MET A 239 -24.63 -18.90 -5.35
N LEU A 240 -25.95 -18.76 -5.14
CA LEU A 240 -26.57 -17.46 -4.92
C LEU A 240 -26.06 -16.78 -3.66
N VAL A 241 -25.96 -17.50 -2.54
CA VAL A 241 -25.43 -16.96 -1.28
C VAL A 241 -23.96 -16.55 -1.42
N ASN A 242 -23.13 -17.42 -2.02
CA ASN A 242 -21.73 -17.11 -2.31
C ASN A 242 -21.58 -15.83 -3.15
N THR A 243 -22.26 -15.79 -4.29
CA THR A 243 -22.19 -14.67 -5.25
C THR A 243 -22.71 -13.38 -4.61
N ALA A 244 -23.84 -13.43 -3.92
CA ALA A 244 -24.42 -12.26 -3.25
C ALA A 244 -23.48 -11.67 -2.20
N LEU A 245 -22.87 -12.51 -1.35
CA LEU A 245 -21.94 -12.04 -0.33
C LEU A 245 -20.66 -11.45 -0.93
N MET A 246 -20.08 -12.07 -1.97
CA MET A 246 -18.93 -11.51 -2.69
C MET A 246 -19.28 -10.15 -3.32
N LEU A 247 -20.43 -10.03 -3.97
CA LEU A 247 -20.86 -8.76 -4.57
C LEU A 247 -21.12 -7.68 -3.51
N VAL A 248 -21.75 -8.01 -2.38
CA VAL A 248 -21.95 -7.05 -1.28
C VAL A 248 -20.60 -6.57 -0.73
N TYR A 249 -19.65 -7.49 -0.55
CA TYR A 249 -18.29 -7.16 -0.10
C TYR A 249 -17.56 -6.24 -1.08
N VAL A 250 -17.54 -6.57 -2.37
CA VAL A 250 -16.85 -5.76 -3.39
C VAL A 250 -17.56 -4.41 -3.59
N THR A 251 -18.89 -4.37 -3.51
CA THR A 251 -19.65 -3.11 -3.54
C THR A 251 -19.22 -2.18 -2.41
N LYS A 252 -19.09 -2.71 -1.18
CA LYS A 252 -18.57 -1.96 -0.04
C LYS A 252 -17.15 -1.44 -0.30
N PHE A 253 -16.28 -2.22 -0.93
CA PHE A 253 -14.94 -1.76 -1.28
C PHE A 253 -15.00 -0.52 -2.18
N PHE A 254 -15.76 -0.55 -3.27
CA PHE A 254 -15.86 0.60 -4.18
C PHE A 254 -16.58 1.79 -3.57
N TRP A 255 -17.58 1.56 -2.70
CA TRP A 255 -18.22 2.62 -1.93
C TRP A 255 -17.22 3.39 -1.05
N TRP A 256 -16.17 2.70 -0.61
CA TRP A 256 -15.17 3.20 0.31
C TRP A 256 -13.79 3.43 -0.34
N GLU A 257 -13.68 3.35 -1.66
CA GLU A 257 -12.42 3.33 -2.40
C GLU A 257 -11.42 4.44 -2.00
N ALA A 258 -11.89 5.67 -1.77
CA ALA A 258 -11.02 6.78 -1.41
C ALA A 258 -10.25 6.54 -0.10
N GLY A 259 -10.82 5.76 0.81
CA GLY A 259 -10.14 5.32 2.01
C GLY A 259 -9.05 4.29 1.73
N TYR A 260 -9.21 3.45 0.69
CA TYR A 260 -8.23 2.42 0.31
C TYR A 260 -6.89 3.04 -0.12
N TRP A 261 -6.89 4.23 -0.72
CA TRP A 261 -5.64 4.89 -1.10
C TRP A 261 -4.76 5.33 0.07
N ASN A 262 -5.29 5.26 1.29
CA ASN A 262 -4.54 5.53 2.50
C ASN A 262 -3.99 4.26 3.16
N THR A 263 -4.22 3.06 2.61
CA THR A 263 -3.70 1.80 3.17
C THR A 263 -2.23 1.59 2.85
N MET A 264 -1.60 0.62 3.51
CA MET A 264 -0.20 0.23 3.25
C MET A 264 0.08 -0.03 1.76
N ASP A 265 -0.78 -0.78 1.09
CA ASP A 265 -0.63 -1.20 -0.30
C ASP A 265 -0.47 -0.01 -1.27
N ILE A 266 -1.20 1.08 -1.02
CA ILE A 266 -1.15 2.28 -1.86
C ILE A 266 -0.17 3.31 -1.30
N ALA A 267 -0.14 3.54 0.00
CA ALA A 267 0.61 4.64 0.60
C ALA A 267 2.09 4.33 0.88
N HIS A 268 2.45 3.05 1.03
CA HIS A 268 3.77 2.65 1.53
C HIS A 268 4.44 1.59 0.64
N ASP A 269 3.69 0.62 0.12
CA ASP A 269 4.25 -0.45 -0.69
C ASP A 269 4.48 0.01 -2.14
N ARG A 270 5.66 -0.28 -2.67
CA ARG A 270 6.04 0.06 -4.04
C ARG A 270 5.35 -0.90 -5.03
N ALA A 271 5.23 -0.46 -6.28
CA ALA A 271 4.60 -1.27 -7.31
C ALA A 271 5.63 -2.23 -7.93
N GLY A 272 5.70 -3.44 -7.37
CA GLY A 272 6.51 -4.55 -7.88
C GLY A 272 5.67 -5.82 -8.05
N PHE A 273 6.36 -6.95 -8.21
CA PHE A 273 5.72 -8.28 -8.30
C PHE A 273 4.73 -8.51 -7.17
N TYR A 274 5.13 -8.28 -5.91
CA TYR A 274 4.32 -8.58 -4.75
C TYR A 274 2.91 -7.97 -4.82
N ILE A 275 2.80 -6.65 -5.01
CA ILE A 275 1.50 -5.96 -5.12
C ILE A 275 0.84 -6.20 -6.48
N CYS A 276 1.56 -5.98 -7.59
CA CYS A 276 0.92 -5.97 -8.90
C CYS A 276 0.53 -7.38 -9.37
N TRP A 277 1.45 -8.35 -9.31
CA TRP A 277 1.14 -9.73 -9.69
C TRP A 277 0.05 -10.31 -8.81
N GLY A 278 0.11 -10.00 -7.52
CA GLY A 278 -0.89 -10.43 -6.58
C GLY A 278 -2.30 -9.90 -6.89
N CYS A 279 -2.46 -8.61 -7.18
CA CYS A 279 -3.78 -8.09 -7.58
C CYS A 279 -4.23 -8.58 -8.96
N LEU A 280 -3.31 -8.82 -9.90
CA LEU A 280 -3.63 -9.25 -11.26
C LEU A 280 -3.91 -10.75 -11.39
N VAL A 281 -3.35 -11.58 -10.50
CA VAL A 281 -3.40 -13.04 -10.58
C VAL A 281 -4.00 -13.67 -9.33
N TRP A 282 -3.49 -13.33 -8.14
CA TRP A 282 -3.87 -13.97 -6.88
C TRP A 282 -5.30 -13.64 -6.47
N VAL A 283 -5.70 -12.37 -6.59
CA VAL A 283 -7.09 -11.94 -6.32
C VAL A 283 -8.10 -12.65 -7.22
N PRO A 284 -8.03 -12.58 -8.57
CA PRO A 284 -9.01 -13.26 -9.41
C PRO A 284 -9.02 -14.78 -9.26
N SER A 285 -7.91 -15.41 -8.88
CA SER A 285 -7.85 -16.88 -8.72
C SER A 285 -8.28 -17.35 -7.33
N VAL A 286 -7.62 -16.89 -6.28
CA VAL A 286 -7.79 -17.43 -4.92
C VAL A 286 -9.07 -16.91 -4.28
N TYR A 287 -9.38 -15.62 -4.41
CA TYR A 287 -10.50 -15.00 -3.69
C TYR A 287 -11.85 -15.44 -4.27
N THR A 288 -11.87 -15.77 -5.56
CA THR A 288 -13.07 -16.22 -6.27
C THR A 288 -13.22 -17.74 -6.24
N SER A 289 -12.21 -18.46 -5.73
CA SER A 289 -12.14 -19.93 -5.76
C SER A 289 -13.34 -20.66 -5.12
N PRO A 290 -14.00 -20.15 -4.05
CA PRO A 290 -15.20 -20.81 -3.55
C PRO A 290 -16.35 -20.83 -4.59
N GLY A 291 -16.51 -19.74 -5.35
CA GLY A 291 -17.49 -19.67 -6.43
C GLY A 291 -17.09 -20.56 -7.61
N MET A 292 -15.81 -20.59 -7.96
CA MET A 292 -15.26 -21.46 -9.01
C MET A 292 -15.58 -22.94 -8.76
N TYR A 293 -15.42 -23.39 -7.50
CA TYR A 293 -15.78 -24.75 -7.07
C TYR A 293 -17.29 -25.03 -7.17
N LEU A 294 -18.11 -24.09 -6.72
CA LEU A 294 -19.57 -24.26 -6.68
C LEU A 294 -20.21 -24.41 -8.08
N VAL A 295 -19.55 -23.97 -9.16
CA VAL A 295 -20.06 -24.15 -10.53
C VAL A 295 -20.35 -25.63 -10.80
N ASN A 296 -19.41 -26.52 -10.48
CA ASN A 296 -19.53 -27.96 -10.69
C ASN A 296 -20.13 -28.72 -9.50
N HIS A 297 -20.35 -28.02 -8.37
CA HIS A 297 -20.86 -28.60 -7.12
C HIS A 297 -22.12 -27.88 -6.63
N PRO A 298 -23.25 -27.99 -7.35
CA PRO A 298 -24.50 -27.35 -6.94
C PRO A 298 -25.07 -28.03 -5.68
N LEU A 299 -25.01 -27.32 -4.55
CA LEU A 299 -25.54 -27.79 -3.26
C LEU A 299 -26.85 -27.09 -2.93
N ASN A 300 -27.86 -27.84 -2.46
CA ASN A 300 -29.12 -27.28 -1.95
C ASN A 300 -29.05 -27.21 -0.43
N LEU A 301 -28.84 -26.02 0.12
CA LEU A 301 -28.75 -25.75 1.56
C LEU A 301 -30.12 -25.74 2.24
N GLY A 302 -31.17 -25.41 1.48
CA GLY A 302 -32.49 -25.12 2.01
C GLY A 302 -32.60 -23.67 2.46
N ILE A 303 -33.82 -23.12 2.34
CA ILE A 303 -34.09 -21.69 2.53
C ILE A 303 -33.62 -21.16 3.89
N GLN A 304 -33.79 -21.94 4.96
CA GLN A 304 -33.44 -21.53 6.31
C GLN A 304 -31.93 -21.38 6.50
N LEU A 305 -31.15 -22.37 6.04
CA LEU A 305 -29.69 -22.33 6.14
C LEU A 305 -29.11 -21.26 5.21
N ALA A 306 -29.61 -21.18 3.97
CA ALA A 306 -29.18 -20.17 3.00
C ALA A 306 -29.39 -18.74 3.51
N ILE A 307 -30.58 -18.42 4.05
CA ILE A 307 -30.86 -17.09 4.63
C ILE A 307 -29.99 -16.85 5.86
N SER A 308 -29.79 -17.85 6.72
CA SER A 308 -28.95 -17.70 7.92
C SER A 308 -27.50 -17.36 7.58
N ILE A 309 -26.91 -18.08 6.60
CA ILE A 309 -25.55 -17.80 6.12
C ILE A 309 -25.47 -16.42 5.48
N LEU A 310 -26.44 -16.05 4.64
CA LEU A 310 -26.49 -14.75 3.98
C LEU A 310 -26.56 -13.60 5.00
N LEU A 311 -27.45 -13.68 5.98
CA LEU A 311 -27.60 -12.64 7.00
C LEU A 311 -26.37 -12.54 7.90
N ALA A 312 -25.77 -13.67 8.29
CA ALA A 312 -24.55 -13.70 9.08
C ALA A 312 -23.36 -13.10 8.31
N GLY A 313 -23.23 -13.42 7.03
CA GLY A 313 -22.22 -12.84 6.14
C GLY A 313 -22.39 -11.34 5.96
N ILE A 314 -23.62 -10.87 5.67
CA ILE A 314 -23.92 -9.43 5.55
C ILE A 314 -23.60 -8.70 6.86
N LEU A 315 -23.96 -9.29 8.01
CA LEU A 315 -23.65 -8.72 9.33
C LEU A 315 -22.14 -8.59 9.53
N CYS A 316 -21.34 -9.59 9.18
CA CYS A 316 -19.88 -9.52 9.25
C CYS A 316 -19.33 -8.41 8.34
N ILE A 317 -19.79 -8.33 7.09
CA ILE A 317 -19.38 -7.28 6.15
C ILE A 317 -19.72 -5.88 6.70
N PHE A 318 -20.91 -5.72 7.31
CA PHE A 318 -21.35 -4.50 7.97
C PHE A 318 -20.49 -4.15 9.18
N ILE A 319 -20.20 -5.10 10.08
CA ILE A 319 -19.37 -4.85 11.26
C ILE A 319 -17.97 -4.42 10.83
N ASN A 320 -17.36 -5.08 9.84
CA ASN A 320 -16.06 -4.66 9.31
C ASN A 320 -16.13 -3.22 8.74
N TYR A 321 -17.20 -2.88 8.01
CA TYR A 321 -17.40 -1.51 7.52
C TYR A 321 -17.55 -0.51 8.67
N ASP A 322 -18.32 -0.83 9.71
CA ASP A 322 -18.55 0.07 10.84
C ASP A 322 -17.28 0.30 11.65
N CYS A 323 -16.40 -0.71 11.78
CA CYS A 323 -15.07 -0.54 12.36
C CYS A 323 -14.26 0.54 11.64
N ASP A 324 -14.18 0.44 10.31
CA ASP A 324 -13.46 1.43 9.47
C ASP A 324 -14.09 2.81 9.57
N ARG A 325 -15.43 2.88 9.49
CA ARG A 325 -16.19 4.13 9.60
C ARG A 325 -15.94 4.82 10.94
N GLN A 326 -15.97 4.08 12.06
CA GLN A 326 -15.69 4.62 13.39
C GLN A 326 -14.29 5.24 13.47
N ARG A 327 -13.27 4.53 12.97
CA ARG A 327 -11.89 5.04 12.96
C ARG A 327 -11.74 6.29 12.10
N GLN A 328 -12.31 6.28 10.90
CA GLN A 328 -12.23 7.40 9.98
C GLN A 328 -12.94 8.64 10.52
N GLU A 329 -14.15 8.48 11.03
CA GLU A 329 -14.94 9.59 11.56
C GLU A 329 -14.30 10.17 12.83
N PHE A 330 -13.74 9.32 13.69
CA PHE A 330 -12.96 9.74 14.84
C PHE A 330 -11.77 10.62 14.44
N ARG A 331 -11.02 10.22 13.39
CA ARG A 331 -9.88 11.02 12.89
C ARG A 331 -10.33 12.31 12.21
N ARG A 332 -11.32 12.23 11.33
CA ARG A 332 -11.87 13.38 10.60
C ARG A 332 -12.35 14.48 11.55
N THR A 333 -12.88 14.10 12.71
CA THR A 333 -13.39 15.03 13.74
C THR A 333 -12.36 15.38 14.81
N ASN A 334 -11.12 14.91 14.71
CA ASN A 334 -10.09 15.06 15.74
C ASN A 334 -10.60 14.60 17.13
N GLY A 335 -11.30 13.47 17.15
CA GLY A 335 -11.86 12.84 18.34
C GLY A 335 -13.03 13.60 18.97
N LYS A 336 -13.82 14.33 18.17
CA LYS A 336 -15.05 15.01 18.58
C LYS A 336 -16.33 14.31 18.08
N SER A 337 -16.20 13.16 17.41
CA SER A 337 -17.32 12.34 16.98
C SER A 337 -18.04 11.68 18.16
N THR A 338 -19.18 11.05 17.90
CA THR A 338 -19.82 10.11 18.83
C THR A 338 -19.58 8.68 18.37
N ILE A 339 -19.31 7.78 19.31
CA ILE A 339 -19.13 6.34 19.09
C ILE A 339 -20.17 5.61 19.92
N TRP A 340 -21.05 4.85 19.25
CA TRP A 340 -22.23 4.19 19.87
C TRP A 340 -23.05 5.12 20.77
N GLY A 341 -23.31 6.34 20.29
CA GLY A 341 -24.12 7.33 21.00
C GLY A 341 -23.45 8.03 22.19
N LYS A 342 -22.17 7.74 22.47
CA LYS A 342 -21.39 8.36 23.57
C LYS A 342 -20.16 9.09 23.04
N ALA A 343 -19.61 9.99 23.86
CA ALA A 343 -18.31 10.59 23.57
C ALA A 343 -17.22 9.49 23.59
N PRO A 344 -16.30 9.47 22.61
CA PRO A 344 -15.29 8.43 22.51
C PRO A 344 -14.30 8.52 23.66
N SER A 345 -14.00 7.36 24.26
CA SER A 345 -12.77 7.18 25.02
C SER A 345 -11.60 7.23 24.05
N LYS A 346 -10.57 8.00 24.38
CA LYS A 346 -9.39 8.20 23.54
C LYS A 346 -8.14 8.41 24.37
N ILE A 347 -7.01 8.03 23.80
CA ILE A 347 -5.68 8.29 24.34
C ILE A 347 -5.01 9.31 23.43
N GLU A 348 -4.52 10.42 24.01
CA GLU A 348 -3.68 11.38 23.31
C GLU A 348 -2.22 10.98 23.50
N ALA A 349 -1.61 10.54 22.41
CA ALA A 349 -0.21 10.19 22.38
C ALA A 349 0.62 11.35 21.82
N SER A 350 1.73 11.64 22.47
CA SER A 350 2.76 12.51 21.90
C SER A 350 4.01 11.69 21.66
N TYR A 351 4.58 11.83 20.46
CA TYR A 351 5.85 11.21 20.12
C TYR A 351 6.71 12.28 19.46
N THR A 352 8.01 12.22 19.76
CA THR A 352 8.98 13.13 19.18
C THR A 352 9.53 12.44 17.95
N THR A 353 9.28 13.06 16.80
CA THR A 353 9.91 12.66 15.57
C THR A 353 11.43 12.73 15.74
N THR A 354 12.15 11.87 15.05
CA THR A 354 13.62 11.89 14.93
C THR A 354 14.15 13.20 14.33
N THR A 355 13.30 14.06 13.74
CA THR A 355 13.61 15.45 13.34
C THR A 355 13.46 16.45 14.49
N GLY A 356 13.05 16.01 15.68
CA GLY A 356 12.87 16.82 16.89
C GLY A 356 11.48 17.47 17.02
N GLU A 357 10.57 17.27 16.06
CA GLU A 357 9.20 17.80 16.14
C GLU A 357 8.33 16.89 17.01
N THR A 358 7.66 17.45 18.01
CA THR A 358 6.66 16.72 18.79
C THR A 358 5.35 16.67 18.01
N LYS A 359 4.93 15.47 17.60
CA LYS A 359 3.64 15.24 16.96
C LYS A 359 2.67 14.60 17.95
N ARG A 360 1.39 14.95 17.80
CA ARG A 360 0.29 14.41 18.59
C ARG A 360 -0.53 13.46 17.74
N SER A 361 -0.90 12.31 18.31
CA SER A 361 -1.74 11.29 17.70
C SER A 361 -2.89 10.97 18.64
N LEU A 362 -4.08 10.74 18.09
CA LEU A 362 -5.24 10.32 18.86
C LEU A 362 -5.54 8.85 18.58
N LEU A 363 -5.59 8.05 19.64
CA LEU A 363 -5.95 6.63 19.60
C LEU A 363 -7.37 6.46 20.13
N LEU A 364 -8.22 5.80 19.35
CA LEU A 364 -9.60 5.48 19.74
C LEU A 364 -9.61 4.22 20.61
N THR A 365 -10.19 4.31 21.81
CA THR A 365 -10.25 3.21 22.80
C THR A 365 -11.69 2.89 23.22
N SER A 366 -12.66 3.14 22.33
CA SER A 366 -14.08 2.86 22.52
C SER A 366 -14.71 2.34 21.22
N GLY A 367 -15.93 1.80 21.31
CA GLY A 367 -16.55 1.09 20.19
C GLY A 367 -15.83 -0.21 19.88
N TRP A 368 -15.74 -0.58 18.60
CA TRP A 368 -15.05 -1.81 18.17
C TRP A 368 -13.57 -1.82 18.56
N TRP A 369 -12.92 -0.66 18.48
CA TRP A 369 -11.51 -0.45 18.82
C TRP A 369 -11.22 -0.52 20.32
N GLY A 370 -12.26 -0.42 21.16
CA GLY A 370 -12.17 -0.69 22.59
C GLY A 370 -12.29 -2.17 22.96
N LEU A 371 -12.84 -3.01 22.06
CA LEU A 371 -12.95 -4.46 22.27
C LEU A 371 -11.67 -5.19 21.90
N SER A 372 -11.04 -4.78 20.80
CA SER A 372 -9.74 -5.28 20.36
C SER A 372 -9.06 -4.28 19.43
N ARG A 373 -7.73 -4.17 19.53
CA ARG A 373 -6.86 -3.33 18.68
C ARG A 373 -7.07 -3.59 17.19
N HIS A 374 -7.35 -4.84 16.82
CA HIS A 374 -7.56 -5.27 15.43
C HIS A 374 -8.92 -5.92 15.22
N PHE A 375 -9.96 -5.47 15.96
CA PHE A 375 -11.27 -6.12 15.95
C PHE A 375 -11.83 -6.37 14.55
N HIS A 376 -11.66 -5.42 13.62
CA HIS A 376 -12.07 -5.52 12.23
C HIS A 376 -11.52 -6.72 11.44
N TYR A 377 -10.46 -7.39 11.90
CA TYR A 377 -9.93 -8.60 11.25
C TYR A 377 -10.84 -9.81 11.47
N VAL A 378 -11.52 -9.88 12.62
CA VAL A 378 -12.47 -10.97 12.93
C VAL A 378 -13.64 -11.02 11.95
N PRO A 379 -14.44 -9.94 11.76
CA PRO A 379 -15.53 -9.95 10.79
C PRO A 379 -15.04 -10.04 9.34
N GLU A 380 -13.78 -9.71 9.04
CA GLU A 380 -13.18 -9.92 7.71
C GLU A 380 -13.01 -11.42 7.42
N ILE A 381 -12.40 -12.16 8.36
CA ILE A 381 -12.23 -13.63 8.26
C ILE A 381 -13.60 -14.32 8.27
N LEU A 382 -14.53 -13.88 9.12
CA LEU A 382 -15.87 -14.46 9.17
C LEU A 382 -16.67 -14.18 7.90
N ALA A 383 -16.56 -12.99 7.31
CA ALA A 383 -17.18 -12.73 6.01
C ALA A 383 -16.62 -13.68 4.95
N ALA A 384 -15.29 -13.86 4.91
CA ALA A 384 -14.63 -14.84 4.05
C ALA A 384 -15.15 -16.26 4.25
N PHE A 385 -15.32 -16.67 5.50
CA PHE A 385 -15.94 -17.94 5.83
C PHE A 385 -17.38 -18.04 5.33
N PHE A 386 -18.22 -17.02 5.54
CA PHE A 386 -19.64 -17.08 5.18
C PHE A 386 -19.92 -17.11 3.68
N TRP A 387 -19.07 -16.52 2.83
CA TRP A 387 -19.21 -16.76 1.39
C TRP A 387 -18.58 -18.08 0.95
N THR A 388 -17.77 -18.74 1.77
CA THR A 388 -17.15 -20.03 1.45
C THR A 388 -17.95 -21.23 1.93
N VAL A 389 -18.58 -21.14 3.10
CA VAL A 389 -19.37 -22.21 3.75
C VAL A 389 -20.55 -22.76 2.92
N PRO A 390 -21.12 -22.04 1.92
CA PRO A 390 -22.06 -22.67 0.99
C PRO A 390 -21.50 -23.88 0.23
N ALA A 391 -20.17 -24.03 0.13
CA ALA A 391 -19.50 -25.21 -0.41
C ALA A 391 -19.55 -26.45 0.53
N LEU A 392 -20.09 -26.30 1.75
CA LEU A 392 -20.11 -27.31 2.81
C LEU A 392 -18.71 -27.85 3.08
N PHE A 393 -18.55 -29.09 3.53
CA PHE A 393 -17.27 -29.62 4.04
C PHE A 393 -16.79 -30.89 3.33
N ASN A 394 -17.30 -31.17 2.13
CA ASN A 394 -16.88 -32.34 1.36
C ASN A 394 -15.43 -32.23 0.90
N HIS A 395 -15.04 -31.02 0.46
CA HIS A 395 -13.69 -30.72 0.00
C HIS A 395 -13.11 -29.55 0.79
N PHE A 396 -11.84 -29.67 1.14
CA PHE A 396 -11.12 -28.67 1.93
C PHE A 396 -10.73 -27.44 1.10
N LEU A 397 -10.44 -27.63 -0.19
CA LEU A 397 -9.78 -26.63 -1.03
C LEU A 397 -10.53 -25.29 -1.15
N PRO A 398 -11.88 -25.21 -1.18
CA PRO A 398 -12.61 -23.94 -1.13
C PRO A 398 -12.24 -23.07 0.07
N TYR A 399 -11.87 -23.66 1.21
CA TYR A 399 -11.47 -22.94 2.43
C TYR A 399 -10.04 -22.44 2.42
N PHE A 400 -9.26 -22.74 1.37
CA PHE A 400 -7.90 -22.22 1.25
C PHE A 400 -7.87 -20.69 1.35
N TYR A 401 -8.82 -19.99 0.75
CA TYR A 401 -8.92 -18.53 0.85
C TYR A 401 -9.09 -18.05 2.30
N VAL A 402 -9.94 -18.72 3.10
CA VAL A 402 -10.17 -18.37 4.52
C VAL A 402 -8.89 -18.55 5.33
N ILE A 403 -8.15 -19.64 5.09
CA ILE A 403 -6.89 -19.94 5.78
C ILE A 403 -5.81 -18.94 5.38
N PHE A 404 -5.66 -18.70 4.08
CA PHE A 404 -4.74 -17.71 3.53
C PHE A 404 -5.00 -16.32 4.14
N LEU A 405 -6.25 -15.86 4.13
CA LEU A 405 -6.64 -14.58 4.69
C LEU A 405 -6.37 -14.50 6.20
N THR A 406 -6.62 -15.59 6.92
CA THR A 406 -6.31 -15.66 8.35
C THR A 406 -4.81 -15.45 8.58
N ILE A 407 -3.95 -16.19 7.87
CA ILE A 407 -2.48 -16.06 8.00
C ILE A 407 -2.03 -14.63 7.65
N LEU A 408 -2.55 -14.08 6.55
CA LEU A 408 -2.28 -12.71 6.11
C LEU A 408 -2.60 -11.69 7.20
N LEU A 409 -3.79 -11.77 7.80
CA LEU A 409 -4.24 -10.80 8.80
C LEU A 409 -3.52 -10.95 10.14
N PHE A 410 -3.10 -12.16 10.51
CA PHE A 410 -2.25 -12.37 11.68
C PHE A 410 -0.85 -11.77 11.49
N ASP A 411 -0.22 -12.01 10.34
CA ASP A 411 1.06 -11.39 10.00
C ASP A 411 0.94 -9.85 9.97
N ARG A 412 -0.14 -9.35 9.38
CA ARG A 412 -0.43 -7.91 9.32
C ARG A 412 -0.63 -7.30 10.70
N ALA A 413 -1.41 -7.95 11.57
CA ALA A 413 -1.60 -7.51 12.96
C ALA A 413 -0.26 -7.40 13.69
N LYS A 414 0.62 -8.39 13.50
CA LYS A 414 1.96 -8.39 14.10
C LYS A 414 2.81 -7.23 13.56
N ARG A 415 2.84 -7.01 12.24
CA ARG A 415 3.61 -5.90 11.64
C ARG A 415 3.13 -4.53 12.13
N ASP A 416 1.82 -4.35 12.26
CA ASP A 416 1.23 -3.13 12.83
C ASP A 416 1.59 -2.93 14.29
N ASP A 417 1.53 -4.00 15.07
CA ASP A 417 1.85 -4.01 16.49
C ASP A 417 3.32 -3.64 16.73
N ASP A 418 4.23 -4.25 15.97
CA ASP A 418 5.67 -3.98 16.05
C ASP A 418 5.99 -2.51 15.69
N ARG A 419 5.33 -1.96 14.66
CA ARG A 419 5.46 -0.55 14.26
C ARG A 419 4.99 0.39 15.35
N CYS A 420 3.81 0.15 15.91
CA CYS A 420 3.25 1.06 16.90
C CYS A 420 4.05 1.02 18.21
N ARG A 421 4.60 -0.14 18.60
CA ARG A 421 5.53 -0.25 19.73
C ARG A 421 6.77 0.62 19.55
N SER A 422 7.33 0.69 18.34
CA SER A 422 8.53 1.51 18.06
C SER A 422 8.31 3.02 18.21
N ASN A 423 7.08 3.50 17.98
CA ASN A 423 6.73 4.93 18.02
C ASN A 423 6.11 5.39 19.35
N LEU A 424 5.52 4.48 20.15
CA LEU A 424 4.61 4.82 21.27
C LEU A 424 4.92 4.05 22.57
N SER A 425 6.19 3.77 22.84
CA SER A 425 6.68 2.78 23.82
C SER A 425 5.97 2.73 25.18
N PHE A 426 5.53 3.86 25.77
CA PHE A 426 4.85 3.90 27.07
C PHE A 426 3.32 3.73 27.00
N LEU A 427 2.64 4.38 26.06
CA LEU A 427 1.17 4.36 25.94
C LEU A 427 0.64 3.04 25.35
N TRP A 428 1.46 2.37 24.57
CA TRP A 428 1.11 1.11 23.92
C TRP A 428 0.90 -0.01 24.94
N ILE A 429 1.70 -0.01 26.00
CA ILE A 429 1.58 -0.93 27.15
C ILE A 429 0.27 -0.70 27.91
N MET A 430 -0.18 0.57 28.05
CA MET A 430 -1.46 0.88 28.70
C MET A 430 -2.68 0.39 27.89
N THR A 431 -2.55 0.30 26.57
CA THR A 431 -3.65 -0.20 25.71
C THR A 431 -3.78 -1.72 25.83
N ILE A 432 -2.65 -2.43 25.95
CA ILE A 432 -2.61 -3.87 26.26
C ILE A 432 -3.24 -4.13 27.64
N ALA A 433 -2.97 -3.28 28.63
CA ALA A 433 -3.56 -3.41 29.97
C ALA A 433 -5.10 -3.32 29.96
N ASN A 434 -5.67 -2.41 29.17
CA ASN A 434 -7.14 -2.28 29.01
C ASN A 434 -7.78 -3.52 28.35
N GLU A 435 -7.13 -4.13 27.34
CA GLU A 435 -7.64 -5.37 26.72
C GLU A 435 -7.67 -6.53 27.72
N VAL A 436 -6.63 -6.65 28.56
CA VAL A 436 -6.53 -7.69 29.59
C VAL A 436 -7.57 -7.48 30.71
N GLU A 437 -7.87 -6.23 31.05
CA GLU A 437 -8.87 -5.88 32.08
C GLU A 437 -10.30 -6.27 31.67
N ILE A 438 -10.63 -6.15 30.37
CA ILE A 438 -11.93 -6.56 29.81
C ILE A 438 -12.10 -8.08 29.82
N PHE A 439 -11.02 -8.84 29.61
CA PHE A 439 -11.11 -10.30 29.44
C PHE A 439 -10.84 -11.14 30.69
N HIS A 440 -10.06 -10.67 31.69
CA HIS A 440 -9.59 -11.55 32.78
C HIS A 440 -9.79 -11.06 34.23
N GLY A 441 -10.42 -9.91 34.47
CA GLY A 441 -10.71 -9.45 35.83
C GLY A 441 -9.46 -9.09 36.67
N MET A 442 -9.70 -8.39 37.78
CA MET A 442 -8.74 -7.62 38.61
C MET A 442 -7.39 -8.28 38.98
N GLN A 443 -7.24 -9.61 38.94
CA GLN A 443 -6.04 -10.29 39.44
C GLN A 443 -4.82 -10.18 38.52
N VAL A 444 -5.01 -10.10 37.20
CA VAL A 444 -3.90 -9.96 36.24
C VAL A 444 -3.31 -8.55 36.27
N TRP A 445 -4.14 -7.56 36.61
CA TRP A 445 -3.73 -6.16 36.75
C TRP A 445 -2.72 -5.96 37.89
N GLN A 446 -2.91 -6.63 39.04
CA GLN A 446 -1.95 -6.56 40.16
C GLN A 446 -0.59 -7.17 39.80
N VAL A 447 -0.57 -8.23 39.00
CA VAL A 447 0.68 -8.88 38.55
C VAL A 447 1.39 -8.00 37.52
N LEU A 448 0.68 -7.42 36.56
CA LEU A 448 1.21 -6.47 35.58
C LEU A 448 1.69 -5.16 36.23
N GLU A 449 0.96 -4.63 37.21
CA GLU A 449 1.37 -3.44 37.98
C GLU A 449 2.65 -3.71 38.77
N THR A 450 2.82 -4.93 39.30
CA THR A 450 4.04 -5.35 40.01
C THR A 450 5.24 -5.46 39.07
N ILE A 451 5.04 -6.01 37.87
CA ILE A 451 6.07 -6.10 36.82
C ILE A 451 6.44 -4.69 36.30
N LEU A 452 5.45 -3.82 36.11
CA LEU A 452 5.65 -2.42 35.70
C LEU A 452 6.39 -1.61 36.78
N ARG A 453 6.08 -1.82 38.06
CA ARG A 453 6.83 -1.23 39.18
C ARG A 453 8.28 -1.74 39.26
N GLN A 454 8.54 -2.99 38.88
CA GLN A 454 9.90 -3.54 38.79
C GLN A 454 10.71 -2.94 37.63
N GLU A 455 10.09 -2.73 36.47
CA GLU A 455 10.75 -2.00 35.36
C GLU A 455 10.98 -0.53 35.72
N MET A 456 10.01 0.14 36.37
CA MET A 456 10.19 1.52 36.84
C MET A 456 11.31 1.66 37.87
N SER A 457 11.43 0.72 38.81
CA SER A 457 12.52 0.68 39.79
C SER A 457 13.91 0.51 39.14
N SER A 458 13.97 -0.17 37.99
CA SER A 458 15.21 -0.33 37.21
C SER A 458 15.68 0.97 36.54
N TYR A 459 14.80 1.99 36.44
CA TYR A 459 15.14 3.34 35.98
C TYR A 459 15.33 4.36 37.12
N ASP A 460 15.15 3.97 38.39
CA ASP A 460 15.26 4.87 39.55
C ASP A 460 16.62 4.83 40.28
N ASN A 461 17.57 3.98 39.85
CA ASN A 461 18.93 4.00 40.41
C ASN A 461 19.81 5.10 39.77
N VAL A 462 19.40 6.35 39.93
CA VAL A 462 20.32 7.49 39.87
C VAL A 462 20.94 7.65 41.26
N VAL A 463 22.13 7.10 41.45
CA VAL A 463 22.94 7.36 42.66
C VAL A 463 23.37 8.84 42.64
N GLY A 464 22.58 9.68 43.29
CA GLY A 464 22.94 11.05 43.64
C GLY A 464 23.98 11.05 44.76
N GLY A 465 25.27 11.12 44.40
CA GLY A 465 26.36 11.23 45.37
C GLY A 465 27.55 12.01 44.83
N LYS A 466 27.81 13.20 45.41
CA LYS A 466 29.04 13.97 45.17
C LYS A 466 30.25 13.16 45.64
N LEU A 467 31.06 12.65 44.70
CA LEU A 467 32.39 12.14 45.02
C LEU A 467 33.33 13.31 45.32
N LYS A 468 33.69 13.48 46.60
CA LYS A 468 34.81 14.32 47.04
C LYS A 468 36.12 13.53 46.88
N LEU A 469 37.01 13.95 46.00
CA LEU A 469 38.42 13.55 46.02
C LEU A 469 39.24 14.71 46.60
N LYS A 470 39.78 14.49 47.80
CA LYS A 470 40.65 15.42 48.55
C LYS A 470 42.09 14.98 48.29
N GLY A 471 42.93 15.85 47.70
CA GLY A 471 44.33 15.54 47.45
C GLY A 471 45.13 16.61 46.70
N LYS A 472 45.35 17.76 47.36
CA LYS A 472 46.40 18.80 47.23
C LYS A 472 47.05 19.15 45.87
N ALA A 473 46.74 20.39 45.48
CA ALA A 473 47.48 21.48 44.81
C ALA A 473 48.99 21.34 44.47
N LEU A 474 49.36 21.81 43.26
CA LEU A 474 50.12 23.05 43.05
C LEU A 474 50.12 23.49 41.56
N ASP A 475 49.78 24.77 41.38
CA ASP A 475 50.11 25.81 40.37
C ASP A 475 50.24 25.48 38.87
N VAL A 476 49.49 26.22 38.02
CA VAL A 476 50.00 27.33 37.18
C VAL A 476 48.80 28.13 36.60
N ALA A 477 48.98 29.45 36.54
CA ALA A 477 48.02 30.48 36.16
C ALA A 477 47.39 30.41 34.75
N GLY A 478 46.09 30.76 34.69
CA GLY A 478 45.45 31.69 33.74
C GLY A 478 45.66 31.57 32.21
N GLY A 479 44.66 31.00 31.53
CA GLY A 479 44.10 31.56 30.28
C GLY A 479 44.35 30.81 28.95
N VAL A 480 43.31 30.16 28.38
CA VAL A 480 43.33 29.73 26.96
C VAL A 480 41.98 29.99 26.25
N LYS A 481 42.14 30.50 25.02
CA LYS A 481 41.17 31.10 24.08
C LYS A 481 40.32 30.10 23.28
N LYS A 482 39.15 30.61 22.86
CA LYS A 482 38.16 30.10 21.88
C LYS A 482 38.74 29.40 20.64
N LYS A 483 38.19 28.23 20.27
CA LYS A 483 38.37 27.57 18.96
C LYS A 483 37.01 27.27 18.30
N LYS A 484 36.28 28.33 17.90
CA LYS A 484 35.02 28.26 17.12
C LYS A 484 35.15 28.86 15.71
N LYS A 485 36.37 29.21 15.26
CA LYS A 485 36.64 30.03 14.04
C LYS A 485 37.06 29.21 12.80
N LYS A 486 37.29 27.90 12.91
CA LYS A 486 37.85 27.10 11.78
C LYS A 486 36.77 26.56 10.82
N ASN A 487 35.55 26.29 11.27
CA ASN A 487 34.49 25.75 10.40
C ASN A 487 33.80 26.81 9.53
N LYS A 488 33.73 28.07 9.98
CA LYS A 488 33.12 29.16 9.21
C LYS A 488 33.98 29.52 7.97
N ARG A 489 35.31 29.42 8.09
CA ARG A 489 36.24 29.81 7.03
C ARG A 489 36.25 28.87 5.82
N ASN A 490 36.00 27.58 6.02
CA ASN A 490 35.85 26.63 4.90
C ASN A 490 34.52 26.81 4.17
N GLN A 491 33.48 27.24 4.88
CA GLN A 491 32.16 27.49 4.29
C GLN A 491 32.15 28.79 3.48
N ASP A 492 32.82 29.84 3.97
CA ASP A 492 32.96 31.12 3.25
C ASP A 492 33.89 30.99 2.01
N GLN A 493 34.92 30.13 2.05
CA GLN A 493 35.80 29.87 0.89
C GLN A 493 35.11 29.10 -0.25
N LEU A 494 34.17 28.21 0.05
CA LEU A 494 33.42 27.46 -0.97
C LEU A 494 32.34 28.33 -1.64
N LEU A 495 31.78 29.30 -0.90
CA LEU A 495 30.83 30.28 -1.44
C LEU A 495 31.51 31.25 -2.40
N GLN A 496 32.75 31.67 -2.12
CA GLN A 496 33.54 32.52 -3.01
C GLN A 496 33.88 31.83 -4.34
N VAL A 497 34.24 30.54 -4.31
CA VAL A 497 34.55 29.78 -5.54
C VAL A 497 33.31 29.60 -6.42
N ALA A 498 32.13 29.44 -5.82
CA ALA A 498 30.86 29.33 -6.56
C ALA A 498 30.39 30.67 -7.14
N GLU A 499 30.66 31.79 -6.46
CA GLU A 499 30.36 33.14 -6.97
C GLU A 499 31.30 33.54 -8.13
N ASP A 500 32.58 33.13 -8.08
CA ASP A 500 33.57 33.40 -9.13
C ASP A 500 33.29 32.60 -10.43
N GLU A 501 32.74 31.39 -10.35
CA GLU A 501 32.34 30.60 -11.53
C GLU A 501 31.08 31.14 -12.23
N ILE A 502 30.21 31.87 -11.52
CA ILE A 502 29.00 32.49 -12.07
C ILE A 502 29.31 33.87 -12.69
N SER A 503 30.32 34.57 -12.17
CA SER A 503 30.74 35.90 -12.65
C SER A 503 31.58 35.83 -13.96
N ALA A 504 32.24 34.70 -14.25
CA ALA A 504 33.08 34.54 -15.44
C ALA A 504 32.30 34.28 -16.76
N GLY A 505 30.97 34.15 -16.72
CA GLY A 505 30.16 33.71 -17.85
C GLY A 505 29.58 34.79 -18.78
N GLY A 506 29.81 36.08 -18.54
CA GLY A 506 29.16 37.11 -19.36
C GLY A 506 29.82 38.49 -19.31
N SER A 507 30.75 38.74 -20.24
CA SER A 507 30.84 39.97 -21.06
C SER A 507 32.11 39.94 -21.93
N ALA A 508 31.93 39.89 -23.24
CA ALA A 508 32.87 40.48 -24.20
C ALA A 508 32.05 41.44 -25.08
N GLU A 509 32.46 42.70 -25.03
CA GLU A 509 31.88 43.89 -25.64
C GLU A 509 31.97 43.87 -27.19
N GLN A 510 31.07 44.61 -27.85
CA GLN A 510 31.48 45.85 -28.52
C GLN A 510 30.27 46.73 -28.91
N GLY A 511 30.21 47.92 -28.29
CA GLY A 511 29.44 49.08 -28.76
C GLY A 511 30.18 49.83 -29.87
N LYS A 512 29.51 50.65 -30.68
CA LYS A 512 29.40 52.13 -30.62
C LYS A 512 28.91 52.57 -32.04
N ASP A 513 28.29 53.70 -32.35
CA ASP A 513 27.95 54.95 -31.66
C ASP A 513 26.89 55.72 -32.51
N SER A 514 26.27 56.72 -31.89
CA SER A 514 25.82 58.04 -32.44
C SER A 514 24.69 58.21 -33.48
N ASN A 515 23.71 59.03 -33.05
CA ASN A 515 23.15 60.26 -33.67
C ASN A 515 21.69 60.34 -34.19
N GLU A 516 21.02 61.37 -33.64
CA GLU A 516 20.12 62.39 -34.24
C GLU A 516 18.61 62.14 -34.48
N GLU A 517 17.84 62.98 -33.77
CA GLU A 517 16.73 63.87 -34.18
C GLU A 517 15.42 63.37 -34.85
N ASP A 518 14.33 63.91 -34.28
CA ASP A 518 13.15 64.51 -34.90
C ASP A 518 11.84 63.74 -35.23
N THR A 519 10.78 64.25 -34.58
CA THR A 519 9.43 64.58 -35.09
C THR A 519 8.36 63.52 -35.41
N ASN A 520 7.28 63.56 -34.60
CA ASN A 520 5.87 63.82 -34.96
C ASN A 520 5.06 62.93 -35.97
N THR A 521 3.94 62.41 -35.44
CA THR A 521 2.55 62.38 -35.98
C THR A 521 2.04 61.21 -36.86
N GLU A 522 1.06 60.48 -36.26
CA GLU A 522 -0.19 59.89 -36.79
C GLU A 522 -0.29 58.80 -37.90
N ARG A 523 -1.09 57.78 -37.53
CA ARG A 523 -2.15 57.04 -38.26
C ARG A 523 -1.86 55.73 -39.02
N GLU A 524 -2.48 54.69 -38.43
CA GLU A 524 -3.36 53.64 -38.99
C GLU A 524 -2.84 52.45 -39.83
N MET A 525 -3.14 51.27 -39.25
CA MET A 525 -3.58 49.98 -39.82
C MET A 525 -2.72 49.27 -40.88
N SER A 526 -2.20 48.10 -40.49
CA SER A 526 -2.58 46.78 -41.07
C SER A 526 -1.48 45.71 -40.92
N SER A 527 -1.89 44.55 -40.40
CA SER A 527 -1.34 43.19 -40.67
C SER A 527 -0.03 42.73 -39.99
N GLY A 528 -0.16 41.69 -39.15
CA GLY A 528 0.67 40.49 -39.28
C GLY A 528 1.81 40.27 -38.28
N LYS A 529 1.49 39.69 -37.11
CA LYS A 529 2.18 38.58 -36.39
C LYS A 529 1.94 38.72 -34.89
N GLY A 530 1.04 37.89 -34.34
CA GLY A 530 0.88 37.74 -32.90
C GLY A 530 2.16 37.17 -32.29
N LYS A 531 2.92 38.02 -31.59
CA LYS A 531 3.95 37.59 -30.63
C LYS A 531 3.22 37.02 -29.42
N VAL A 532 3.49 35.76 -29.09
CA VAL A 532 3.08 35.12 -27.84
C VAL A 532 3.67 35.92 -26.69
N ALA A 533 2.82 36.50 -25.84
CA ALA A 533 3.25 37.18 -24.63
C ALA A 533 3.93 36.17 -23.70
N HIS A 534 5.16 36.49 -23.26
CA HIS A 534 5.86 35.74 -22.22
C HIS A 534 5.02 35.82 -20.94
N TYR A 535 4.86 34.70 -20.23
CA TYR A 535 4.03 34.56 -19.03
C TYR A 535 4.37 35.57 -17.90
N ASP A 536 5.53 36.24 -18.00
CA ASP A 536 6.08 37.12 -16.96
C ASP A 536 5.52 38.54 -16.89
N ASP A 537 4.73 38.98 -17.88
CA ASP A 537 4.34 40.41 -17.99
C ASP A 537 3.11 40.79 -17.12
N HIS A 538 2.44 39.82 -16.51
CA HIS A 538 1.29 40.06 -15.63
C HIS A 538 1.54 39.81 -14.14
N LEU A 539 2.77 39.49 -13.74
CA LEU A 539 3.06 39.26 -12.32
C LEU A 539 3.30 40.56 -11.57
N THR A 540 2.59 40.74 -10.47
CA THR A 540 2.87 41.82 -9.53
C THR A 540 4.29 41.67 -8.97
N PRO A 541 4.95 42.77 -8.56
CA PRO A 541 6.29 42.71 -7.94
C PRO A 541 6.36 41.77 -6.72
N ALA A 542 5.24 41.55 -6.03
CA ALA A 542 5.15 40.62 -4.92
C ALA A 542 5.14 39.15 -5.38
N GLU A 543 4.44 38.83 -6.46
CA GLU A 543 4.39 37.47 -7.02
C GLU A 543 5.73 37.07 -7.67
N ARG A 544 6.42 38.01 -8.33
CA ARG A 544 7.79 37.79 -8.84
C ARG A 544 8.78 37.43 -7.74
N ARG A 545 8.77 38.19 -6.63
CA ARG A 545 9.62 37.89 -5.46
C ARG A 545 9.26 36.57 -4.79
N TYR A 546 7.98 36.21 -4.76
CA TYR A 546 7.53 34.92 -4.23
C TYR A 546 8.04 33.75 -5.10
N ILE A 547 8.00 33.89 -6.42
CA ILE A 547 8.51 32.88 -7.36
C ILE A 547 10.03 32.76 -7.26
N GLU A 548 10.77 33.87 -7.28
CA GLU A 548 12.23 33.85 -7.11
C GLU A 548 12.65 33.25 -5.76
N GLN A 549 11.95 33.60 -4.67
CA GLN A 549 12.22 33.04 -3.36
C GLN A 549 11.91 31.54 -3.31
N ARG A 550 10.87 31.09 -4.01
CA ARG A 550 10.50 29.67 -4.10
C ARG A 550 11.50 28.89 -4.95
N GLU A 551 11.97 29.44 -6.07
CA GLU A 551 13.01 28.84 -6.90
C GLU A 551 14.35 28.74 -6.16
N GLN A 552 14.74 29.77 -5.40
CA GLN A 552 15.94 29.72 -4.55
C GLN A 552 15.81 28.65 -3.46
N LEU A 553 14.64 28.49 -2.86
CA LEU A 553 14.37 27.43 -1.89
C LEU A 553 14.39 26.04 -2.54
N ASP A 554 13.87 25.90 -3.75
CA ASP A 554 13.83 24.64 -4.49
C ASP A 554 15.24 24.23 -4.97
N VAL A 555 16.06 25.16 -5.46
CA VAL A 555 17.48 24.93 -5.78
C VAL A 555 18.26 24.52 -4.53
N HIS A 556 18.06 25.20 -3.41
CA HIS A 556 18.72 24.86 -2.14
C HIS A 556 18.23 23.51 -1.56
N ARG A 557 16.99 23.11 -1.84
CA ARG A 557 16.42 21.81 -1.46
C ARG A 557 16.95 20.70 -2.39
N LEU A 558 17.03 20.94 -3.70
CA LEU A 558 17.58 20.02 -4.69
C LEU A 558 19.07 19.73 -4.44
N ALA A 559 19.87 20.75 -4.13
CA ALA A 559 21.27 20.59 -3.76
C ALA A 559 21.47 19.81 -2.44
N LYS A 560 20.53 19.93 -1.49
CA LYS A 560 20.51 19.10 -0.27
C LYS A 560 20.11 17.66 -0.53
N ILE A 561 19.29 17.39 -1.56
CA ILE A 561 18.83 16.05 -1.92
C ILE A 561 19.86 15.33 -2.79
N SER A 562 20.59 16.03 -3.68
CA SER A 562 21.59 15.41 -4.57
C SER A 562 22.83 14.90 -3.83
N ASN A 563 23.14 15.44 -2.66
CA ASN A 563 24.29 15.04 -1.82
C ASN A 563 23.99 13.88 -0.86
N LYS A 564 22.80 13.27 -0.89
CA LYS A 564 22.43 12.18 0.03
C LYS A 564 22.85 10.83 -0.53
N SER A 565 23.61 10.05 0.24
CA SER A 565 23.93 8.67 -0.12
C SER A 565 22.67 7.80 -0.10
N HIS A 566 22.71 6.63 -0.75
CA HIS A 566 21.61 5.65 -0.68
C HIS A 566 21.28 5.27 0.77
N ARG A 567 22.30 5.15 1.63
CA ARG A 567 22.16 4.90 3.07
C ARG A 567 21.43 6.06 3.77
N ASP A 568 21.74 7.30 3.42
CA ASP A 568 21.06 8.47 4.01
C ASP A 568 19.60 8.58 3.53
N ARG A 569 19.32 8.21 2.28
CA ARG A 569 17.93 8.15 1.76
C ARG A 569 17.10 7.04 2.41
N ILE A 570 17.69 5.86 2.64
CA ILE A 570 17.06 4.78 3.41
C ILE A 570 16.88 5.21 4.87
N GLN A 571 17.87 5.88 5.45
CA GLN A 571 17.79 6.37 6.81
C GLN A 571 16.71 7.44 6.94
N ASP A 572 16.62 8.40 6.01
CA ASP A 572 15.55 9.40 5.95
C ASP A 572 14.17 8.77 5.72
N PHE A 573 14.08 7.70 4.92
CA PHE A 573 12.85 6.96 4.71
C PHE A 573 12.40 6.23 5.98
N ASN A 574 13.33 5.53 6.65
CA ASN A 574 13.08 4.91 7.94
C ASN A 574 12.77 5.96 9.03
N GLN A 575 13.43 7.12 8.95
CA GLN A 575 13.23 8.29 9.79
C GLN A 575 11.83 8.87 9.59
N TYR A 576 11.37 8.95 8.34
CA TYR A 576 10.01 9.35 7.99
C TYR A 576 8.96 8.35 8.47
N LEU A 577 9.18 7.05 8.26
CA LEU A 577 8.29 5.99 8.74
C LEU A 577 8.18 6.00 10.28
N ALA A 578 9.28 6.25 10.99
CA ALA A 578 9.29 6.44 12.44
C ALA A 578 8.62 7.77 12.89
N ASN A 579 8.51 8.76 12.00
CA ASN A 579 7.97 10.09 12.27
C ASN A 579 6.51 10.28 11.84
N MET A 580 5.88 9.22 11.35
CA MET A 580 4.48 9.19 10.97
C MET A 580 3.66 8.61 12.14
N SER A 581 2.72 9.38 12.69
CA SER A 581 1.99 9.06 13.94
C SER A 581 0.98 7.95 13.79
N GLU A 582 0.72 7.50 12.57
CA GLU A 582 -0.63 7.13 12.22
C GLU A 582 -0.71 5.76 11.54
N HIS A 583 -1.32 4.87 12.31
CA HIS A 583 -1.96 3.62 11.97
C HIS A 583 -2.87 3.77 10.74
N TYR A 584 -2.40 3.34 9.57
CA TYR A 584 -3.12 3.36 8.30
C TYR A 584 -3.57 1.97 7.85
N ASP A 585 -3.71 1.02 8.78
CA ASP A 585 -3.98 -0.36 8.39
C ASP A 585 -5.47 -0.69 8.38
N ILE A 586 -6.01 -0.65 7.16
CA ILE A 586 -7.29 -1.24 6.78
C ILE A 586 -6.95 -2.50 5.98
N PRO A 587 -7.41 -3.69 6.41
CA PRO A 587 -7.22 -4.94 5.71
C PRO A 587 -8.24 -4.98 4.59
N LYS A 588 -7.91 -4.44 3.42
CA LYS A 588 -8.69 -4.75 2.23
C LYS A 588 -7.74 -5.11 1.10
N VAL A 589 -7.77 -6.39 0.75
CA VAL A 589 -7.39 -6.99 -0.52
C VAL A 589 -6.12 -6.42 -1.17
N GLY A 590 -5.05 -6.39 -0.39
CA GLY A 590 -3.69 -6.55 -0.91
C GLY A 590 -3.36 -8.05 -1.01
N PRO A 591 -2.44 -8.45 -1.89
CA PRO A 591 -2.28 -9.85 -2.27
C PRO A 591 -1.55 -10.79 -1.30
N GLY A 592 -1.27 -10.41 -0.06
CA GLY A 592 -0.62 -11.31 0.89
C GLY A 592 0.36 -10.62 1.78
#